data_AF-A0A976PQ17-F1
#
_entry.id   AF-A0A976PQ17-F1
#
_cell.length_a   1.000
_cell.length_b   1.000
_cell.length_c   1.000
_cell.angle_alpha   90.00
_cell.angle_beta   90.00
_cell.angle_gamma   90.00
#
_symmetry.space_group_name_H-M   'P 1'
#
loop_
_entity.id
_entity.type
_entity.pdbx_description
1 polymer ?
#
loop_
_entity_poly.entity_id
_entity_poly.type
_entity_poly.pdbx_seq_one_letter_code
_entity_poly.pdbx_strand_id
1 'polypeptide(L)' 'FRQAIAASWPARIDDSLARRDWGWQARFDLQALVTEMLERLRRQAG' A
#
# COMPACT_ATOMS: atom_id res chain seq x y z
N PHE A 1 20.56 3.03 -11.67
CA PHE A 1 19.81 4.23 -12.08
C PHE A 1 18.55 4.48 -11.23
N ARG A 2 17.59 3.54 -11.12
CA ARG A 2 16.33 3.76 -10.37
C ARG A 2 16.47 3.87 -8.85
N GLN A 3 17.57 3.37 -8.26
CA GLN A 3 17.78 3.44 -6.81
C GLN A 3 17.85 4.87 -6.27
N ALA A 4 18.45 5.80 -7.01
CA ALA A 4 18.52 7.20 -6.61
C ALA A 4 17.13 7.87 -6.57
N ILE A 5 16.21 7.40 -7.42
CA ILE A 5 14.81 7.86 -7.44
C ILE A 5 14.07 7.31 -6.22
N ALA A 6 14.23 6.02 -5.91
CA ALA A 6 13.61 5.43 -4.72
C ALA A 6 14.14 6.06 -3.42
N ALA A 7 15.43 6.39 -3.37
CA ALA A 7 16.07 7.00 -2.21
C ALA A 7 15.63 8.46 -1.94
N SER A 8 15.07 9.17 -2.94
CA SER A 8 14.57 10.53 -2.75
C SER A 8 13.13 10.57 -2.21
N TRP A 9 12.42 9.44 -2.19
CA TRP A 9 11.05 9.37 -1.70
C TRP A 9 11.01 9.19 -0.18
N PRO A 10 10.02 9.75 0.52
CA PRO A 10 9.85 9.55 1.94
C PRO A 10 9.52 8.08 2.24
N ALA A 11 10.17 7.50 3.24
CA ALA A 11 9.91 6.12 3.67
C ALA A 11 8.52 5.95 4.34
N ARG A 12 7.94 7.03 4.83
CA ARG A 12 6.61 7.07 5.45
C ARG A 12 5.95 8.42 5.16
N ILE A 13 4.66 8.39 4.89
CA ILE A 13 3.81 9.57 4.74
C ILE A 13 3.00 9.72 6.03
N ASP A 14 2.95 10.93 6.59
CA ASP A 14 2.04 11.26 7.67
C ASP A 14 0.63 11.47 7.11
N ASP A 15 -0.29 10.62 7.57
CA ASP A 15 -1.69 10.58 7.14
C ASP A 15 -2.65 11.16 8.20
N SER A 16 -2.12 11.79 9.26
CA SER A 16 -2.89 12.28 10.42
C SER A 16 -4.01 13.27 10.05
N LEU A 17 -3.77 14.16 9.09
CA LEU A 17 -4.79 15.11 8.60
C LEU A 17 -5.98 14.36 7.99
N ALA A 18 -5.72 13.34 7.17
CA ALA A 18 -6.76 12.55 6.53
C ALA A 18 -7.57 11.73 7.55
N ARG A 19 -6.88 11.18 8.57
CA ARG A 19 -7.54 10.49 9.69
C ARG A 19 -8.47 11.42 10.45
N ARG A 20 -8.03 12.66 10.71
CA ARG A 20 -8.80 13.63 11.50
C ARG A 20 -9.98 14.22 10.72
N ASP A 21 -9.74 14.67 9.49
CA ASP A 21 -10.70 15.52 8.78
C ASP A 21 -11.85 14.69 8.17
N TRP A 22 -11.59 13.43 7.79
CA TRP A 22 -12.60 12.58 7.16
C TRP A 22 -12.53 11.10 7.60
N GLY A 23 -11.85 10.81 8.71
CA GLY A 23 -11.86 9.47 9.31
C GLY A 23 -11.14 8.41 8.46
N TRP A 24 -10.16 8.81 7.63
CA TRP A 24 -9.45 7.86 6.79
C TRP A 24 -8.76 6.78 7.62
N GLN A 25 -8.82 5.53 7.15
CA GLN A 25 -8.05 4.42 7.71
C GLN A 25 -7.72 3.41 6.61
N ALA A 26 -6.47 2.94 6.58
CA ALA A 26 -6.07 1.83 5.74
C ALA A 26 -6.84 0.56 6.12
N ARG A 27 -7.45 -0.09 5.12
CA ARG A 27 -8.26 -1.32 5.31
C ARG A 27 -7.46 -2.61 5.16
N PHE A 28 -6.29 -2.53 4.54
CA PHE A 28 -5.42 -3.66 4.27
C PHE A 28 -4.04 -3.37 4.85
N ASP A 29 -3.57 -4.30 5.67
CA ASP A 29 -2.15 -4.37 5.99
C ASP A 29 -1.39 -5.09 4.87
N LEU A 30 -0.07 -5.21 5.05
CA LEU A 30 0.80 -5.86 4.07
C LEU A 30 0.42 -7.32 3.81
N GLN A 31 0.07 -8.07 4.86
CA GLN A 31 -0.24 -9.50 4.73
C GLN A 31 -1.55 -9.70 3.97
N ALA A 32 -2.59 -8.96 4.34
CA ALA A 32 -3.88 -8.99 3.68
C ALA A 32 -3.77 -8.58 2.20
N LEU A 33 -2.97 -7.56 1.90
CA LEU A 33 -2.71 -7.12 0.52
C LEU A 33 -2.04 -8.23 -0.30
N VAL A 34 -0.99 -8.87 0.22
CA VAL A 34 -0.27 -9.94 -0.48
C VAL A 34 -1.18 -11.14 -0.74
N THR A 35 -1.94 -11.56 0.26
CA THR A 35 -2.89 -12.68 0.13
C THR A 35 -3.92 -12.40 -0.96
N GLU A 36 -4.59 -11.25 -0.93
CA GLU A 36 -5.61 -10.88 -1.92
C GLU A 36 -5.03 -10.83 -3.35
N MET A 37 -3.83 -10.27 -3.52
CA MET A 37 -3.17 -10.21 -4.83
C MET A 37 -2.88 -11.61 -5.40
N LEU A 38 -2.33 -12.52 -4.59
CA LEU A 38 -2.03 -13.89 -5.02
C LEU A 38 -3.30 -14.67 -5.35
N GLU A 39 -4.36 -14.50 -4.57
CA GLU A 39 -5.66 -15.12 -4.84
C GLU A 39 -6.29 -14.61 -6.14
N ARG A 40 -6.17 -13.31 -6.45
CA ARG A 40 -6.65 -12.76 -7.72
C ARG A 40 -5.88 -13.31 -8.91
N LEU A 41 -4.55 -13.37 -8.82
CA LEU A 41 -3.72 -13.92 -9.89
C LEU A 41 -4.03 -15.40 -10.17
N ARG A 42 -4.23 -16.20 -9.10
CA ARG A 42 -4.65 -17.61 -9.24
C ARG A 42 -5.99 -17.75 -9.96
N ARG A 43 -6.95 -16.87 -9.68
CA ARG A 43 -8.26 -16.85 -10.36
C ARG A 43 -8.19 -16.43 -11.83
N GLN A 44 -7.20 -15.64 -12.22
CA GLN A 44 -7.01 -15.20 -13.61
C GLN A 44 -6.22 -16.21 -14.46
N ALA A 45 -5.41 -17.06 -13.82
CA ALA A 45 -4.55 -18.02 -14.48
C ALA A 45 -5.22 -19.39 -14.72
N GLY A 46 -6.43 -19.61 -14.20
CA GLY A 46 -7.25 -20.80 -14.46
C GLY A 46 -8.41 -20.47 -15.37
#